data_AF-A0A5C6U5Q9-F1
#
_entry.id   AF-A0A5C6U5Q9-F1
#
_cell.length_a   1.000
_cell.length_b   1.000
_cell.length_c   1.000
_cell.angle_alpha   90.00
_cell.angle_beta   90.00
_cell.angle_gamma   90.00
#
_symmetry.space_group_name_H-M   'P 1'
#
loop_
_entity.id
_entity.type
_entity.pdbx_description
1 polymer ?
#
loop_
_entity_poly.entity_id
_entity_poly.type
_entity_poly.pdbx_seq_one_letter_code
_entity_poly.pdbx_strand_id
1 'polypeptide(L)'
;MNSRDETSAPTASRPGYDGKMVALPRVELVEAGDILLTSNVFSDDRVGLKQSGAIRRMTGGRFSHALICSSPPVFVEAIGTGVSTLSLARCFAHDIANVRLLRYPDRSVAREAAKLAQYEIGRDYSVARAVRSVFPAGILDRVHDHGIFCSALVAQVFLSAGASLFGETPVYRTTPATLDKLSGLIDLTSTAFRSGLMPRNAETMSALDGDRAPTLSARQTELSANCARAVWPMVEVLIAAYPEAGLAAQPAFYSILKLLTEAIDRRSAVLDGRRDAFDRDVRALDRGLAASLRGGELAALLTEIENVDGKGMMMAIAQSFAEKPDVDLDAMQGMLKAGIVQLDERNEAIDAWERRGPDRSEALKLYLPVERSAAAGIARRNQAALEILERSGRVVT
;
A
#
# COMPACT_ATOMS: atom_id res chain seq x y z
N MET A 1 -17.46 -4.03 26.99
CA MET A 1 -16.85 -5.30 26.58
C MET A 1 -17.96 -6.22 26.07
N ASN A 2 -18.25 -6.17 24.78
CA ASN A 2 -19.06 -7.17 24.07
C ASN A 2 -18.12 -7.76 23.02
N SER A 3 -17.43 -8.85 23.36
CA SER A 3 -16.67 -9.63 22.38
C SER A 3 -17.67 -10.33 21.48
N ARG A 4 -17.92 -9.76 20.30
CA ARG A 4 -18.57 -10.52 19.22
C ARG A 4 -17.53 -11.53 18.74
N ASP A 5 -17.80 -12.80 19.01
CA ASP A 5 -17.13 -13.91 18.35
C ASP A 5 -17.36 -13.77 16.83
N GLU A 6 -16.36 -13.27 16.12
CA GLU A 6 -16.28 -13.30 14.67
C GLU A 6 -15.74 -14.65 14.18
N THR A 7 -16.28 -15.75 14.71
CA THR A 7 -16.28 -17.01 13.97
C THR A 7 -17.37 -16.93 12.91
N SER A 8 -17.18 -16.08 11.91
CA SER A 8 -18.05 -16.06 10.74
C SER A 8 -17.95 -17.42 10.06
N ALA A 9 -19.06 -18.16 10.06
CA ALA A 9 -19.21 -19.37 9.25
C ALA A 9 -18.73 -19.10 7.81
N PRO A 10 -18.14 -20.09 7.11
CA PRO A 10 -17.71 -19.90 5.73
C PRO A 10 -18.89 -19.37 4.92
N THR A 11 -18.76 -18.11 4.48
CA THR A 11 -19.71 -17.49 3.56
C THR A 11 -19.93 -18.47 2.42
N ALA A 12 -21.19 -18.87 2.23
CA ALA A 12 -21.60 -19.76 1.16
C ALA A 12 -20.92 -19.32 -0.15
N SER A 13 -20.20 -20.25 -0.79
CA SER A 13 -19.47 -20.01 -2.04
C SER A 13 -20.37 -19.24 -3.01
N ARG A 14 -19.95 -18.07 -3.53
CA ARG A 14 -20.69 -17.44 -4.63
C ARG A 14 -20.67 -18.46 -5.79
N PRO A 15 -21.81 -19.00 -6.26
CA PRO A 15 -21.84 -20.13 -7.20
C PRO A 15 -21.38 -19.80 -8.64
N GLY A 16 -20.54 -18.77 -8.82
CA GLY A 16 -20.36 -18.10 -10.10
C GLY A 16 -19.06 -18.36 -10.83
N TYR A 17 -18.08 -19.05 -10.25
CA TYR A 17 -16.70 -19.03 -10.76
C TYR A 17 -16.10 -20.35 -11.22
N ASP A 18 -16.80 -21.46 -10.99
CA ASP A 18 -16.30 -22.77 -11.39
C ASP A 18 -16.16 -22.90 -12.91
N GLY A 19 -15.03 -23.46 -13.36
CA GLY A 19 -14.69 -23.64 -14.77
C GLY A 19 -14.48 -22.37 -15.60
N LYS A 20 -14.49 -21.17 -15.01
CA LYS A 20 -14.30 -19.91 -15.76
C LYS A 20 -12.82 -19.61 -15.97
N MET A 21 -12.50 -19.11 -17.17
CA MET A 21 -11.18 -18.54 -17.47
C MET A 21 -11.13 -17.09 -16.98
N VAL A 22 -10.00 -16.72 -16.38
CA VAL A 22 -9.71 -15.36 -15.90
C VAL A 22 -8.28 -14.95 -16.25
N ALA A 23 -7.99 -13.67 -16.12
CA ALA A 23 -6.63 -13.15 -16.19
C ALA A 23 -5.98 -13.21 -14.80
N LEU A 24 -4.92 -14.02 -14.68
CA LEU A 24 -4.14 -14.20 -13.47
C LEU A 24 -2.82 -13.43 -13.58
N PRO A 25 -2.46 -12.63 -12.57
CA PRO A 25 -1.21 -11.88 -12.57
C PRO A 25 0.00 -12.79 -12.39
N ARG A 26 1.07 -12.46 -13.11
CA ARG A 26 2.41 -13.04 -13.00
C ARG A 26 3.26 -12.14 -12.11
N VAL A 27 3.15 -12.36 -10.81
CA VAL A 27 3.76 -11.51 -9.78
C VAL A 27 5.27 -11.42 -9.89
N GLU A 28 5.92 -12.45 -10.47
CA GLU A 28 7.36 -12.49 -10.73
C GLU A 28 7.83 -11.49 -11.79
N LEU A 29 6.92 -10.91 -12.56
CA LEU A 29 7.22 -9.90 -13.59
C LEU A 29 6.98 -8.46 -13.11
N VAL A 30 6.38 -8.29 -11.93
CA VAL A 30 6.07 -6.97 -11.37
C VAL A 30 7.30 -6.41 -10.67
N GLU A 31 7.52 -5.11 -10.84
CA GLU A 31 8.60 -4.37 -10.19
C GLU A 31 8.04 -3.21 -9.36
N ALA A 32 8.82 -2.77 -8.37
CA ALA A 32 8.50 -1.57 -7.61
C ALA A 32 8.37 -0.35 -8.54
N GLY A 33 7.27 0.37 -8.38
CA GLY A 33 6.88 1.51 -9.21
C GLY A 33 6.00 1.15 -10.40
N ASP A 34 5.72 -0.12 -10.68
CA ASP A 34 4.72 -0.47 -11.70
C ASP A 34 3.35 0.12 -11.36
N ILE A 35 2.66 0.63 -12.37
CA ILE A 35 1.35 1.26 -12.25
C ILE A 35 0.30 0.30 -12.76
N LEU A 36 -0.68 -0.02 -11.95
CA LEU A 36 -1.83 -0.83 -12.34
C LEU A 36 -3.06 0.06 -12.49
N LEU A 37 -3.63 0.10 -13.68
CA LEU A 37 -4.91 0.74 -13.95
C LEU A 37 -6.00 -0.32 -13.96
N THR A 38 -7.15 -0.02 -13.35
CA THR A 38 -8.28 -0.95 -13.32
C THR A 38 -9.62 -0.24 -13.54
N SER A 39 -10.63 -1.01 -13.92
CA SER A 39 -12.02 -0.56 -13.95
C SER A 39 -12.96 -1.57 -13.31
N ASN A 40 -13.77 -1.13 -12.33
CA ASN A 40 -14.82 -1.99 -11.79
C ASN A 40 -15.96 -2.14 -12.79
N VAL A 41 -16.18 -3.37 -13.23
CA VAL A 41 -17.23 -3.79 -14.17
C VAL A 41 -18.04 -4.97 -13.62
N PHE A 42 -17.41 -5.84 -12.83
CA PHE A 42 -18.00 -7.06 -12.28
C PHE A 42 -18.10 -6.98 -10.75
N SER A 43 -19.03 -6.15 -10.24
CA SER A 43 -19.17 -5.88 -8.81
C SER A 43 -20.62 -5.97 -8.37
N ASP A 44 -20.87 -6.57 -7.19
CA ASP A 44 -22.17 -6.57 -6.54
C ASP A 44 -22.47 -5.22 -5.86
N ASP A 45 -21.42 -4.43 -5.57
CA ASP A 45 -21.55 -3.06 -5.09
C ASP A 45 -22.00 -2.12 -6.22
N ARG A 46 -23.30 -1.88 -6.25
CA ARG A 46 -23.94 -0.94 -7.20
C ARG A 46 -23.41 0.48 -7.08
N VAL A 47 -22.94 0.92 -5.91
CA VAL A 47 -22.41 2.27 -5.71
C VAL A 47 -21.04 2.38 -6.37
N GLY A 48 -20.13 1.46 -6.04
CA GLY A 48 -18.81 1.36 -6.66
C GLY A 48 -18.86 1.21 -8.18
N LEU A 49 -19.79 0.37 -8.70
CA LEU A 49 -19.99 0.20 -10.14
C LEU A 49 -20.43 1.50 -10.82
N LYS A 50 -21.38 2.24 -10.23
CA LYS A 50 -21.84 3.54 -10.75
C LYS A 50 -20.72 4.57 -10.72
N GLN A 51 -19.94 4.63 -9.64
CA GLN A 51 -18.81 5.54 -9.52
C GLN A 51 -17.74 5.25 -10.58
N SER A 52 -17.36 3.99 -10.76
CA SER A 52 -16.44 3.54 -11.82
C SER A 52 -16.94 3.94 -13.22
N GLY A 53 -18.22 3.67 -13.52
CA GLY A 53 -18.85 4.05 -14.78
C GLY A 53 -18.85 5.57 -15.02
N ALA A 54 -19.12 6.37 -13.98
CA ALA A 54 -19.12 7.83 -14.06
C ALA A 54 -17.71 8.37 -14.37
N ILE A 55 -16.68 7.89 -13.66
CA ILE A 55 -15.29 8.32 -13.88
C ILE A 55 -14.86 8.03 -15.32
N ARG A 56 -15.10 6.81 -15.83
CA ARG A 56 -14.76 6.43 -17.21
C ARG A 56 -15.45 7.32 -18.24
N ARG A 57 -16.75 7.56 -18.06
CA ARG A 57 -17.53 8.44 -18.96
C ARG A 57 -17.01 9.89 -18.94
N MET A 58 -16.75 10.45 -17.75
CA MET A 58 -16.33 11.85 -17.60
C MET A 58 -14.90 12.09 -18.11
N THR A 59 -14.01 11.12 -17.91
CA THR A 59 -12.61 11.22 -18.34
C THR A 59 -12.40 10.77 -19.80
N GLY A 60 -13.43 10.20 -20.44
CA GLY A 60 -13.32 9.58 -21.76
C GLY A 60 -12.25 8.48 -21.80
N GLY A 61 -12.05 7.78 -20.68
CA GLY A 61 -11.04 6.75 -20.51
C GLY A 61 -11.63 5.40 -20.14
N ARG A 62 -10.83 4.34 -20.29
CA ARG A 62 -11.26 2.96 -20.04
C ARG A 62 -11.17 2.57 -18.56
N PHE A 63 -10.34 3.25 -17.79
CA PHE A 63 -10.02 2.93 -16.41
C PHE A 63 -10.63 3.94 -15.44
N SER A 64 -10.99 3.47 -14.24
CA SER A 64 -11.57 4.29 -13.16
C SER A 64 -10.67 4.38 -11.94
N HIS A 65 -9.62 3.56 -11.88
CA HIS A 65 -8.77 3.43 -10.71
C HIS A 65 -7.31 3.24 -11.10
N ALA A 66 -6.41 3.62 -10.21
CA ALA A 66 -4.97 3.53 -10.40
C ALA A 66 -4.27 3.14 -9.08
N LEU A 67 -3.28 2.26 -9.19
CA LEU A 67 -2.49 1.76 -8.09
C LEU A 67 -1.01 1.82 -8.48
N ILE A 68 -0.11 1.87 -7.50
CA ILE A 68 1.34 1.78 -7.71
C ILE A 68 1.93 0.63 -6.88
N CYS A 69 2.81 -0.18 -7.46
CA CYS A 69 3.50 -1.24 -6.74
C CYS A 69 4.54 -0.63 -5.79
N SER A 70 4.35 -0.77 -4.48
CA SER A 70 5.34 -0.32 -3.50
C SER A 70 6.51 -1.28 -3.37
N SER A 71 6.20 -2.57 -3.34
CA SER A 71 7.13 -3.69 -3.36
C SER A 71 6.32 -4.88 -3.85
N PRO A 72 6.75 -5.62 -4.89
CA PRO A 72 6.00 -6.78 -5.36
C PRO A 72 5.69 -7.76 -4.21
N PRO A 73 4.55 -8.47 -4.24
CA PRO A 73 3.39 -8.26 -5.10
C PRO A 73 2.43 -7.16 -4.58
N VAL A 74 2.86 -6.29 -3.67
CA VAL A 74 2.04 -5.30 -2.97
C VAL A 74 1.90 -4.02 -3.78
N PHE A 75 0.64 -3.60 -3.95
CA PHE A 75 0.25 -2.33 -4.55
C PHE A 75 -0.35 -1.43 -3.48
N VAL A 76 -0.12 -0.13 -3.62
CA VAL A 76 -0.74 0.93 -2.82
C VAL A 76 -1.86 1.54 -3.65
N GLU A 77 -3.04 1.69 -3.04
CA GLU A 77 -4.21 2.29 -3.66
C GLU A 77 -4.91 3.25 -2.72
N ALA A 78 -5.52 4.31 -3.26
CA ALA A 78 -6.36 5.21 -2.49
C ALA A 78 -7.83 4.89 -2.80
N ILE A 79 -8.55 4.35 -1.81
CA ILE A 79 -9.96 3.93 -1.91
C ILE A 79 -10.77 4.58 -0.79
N GLY A 80 -12.09 4.42 -0.73
CA GLY A 80 -12.96 5.15 0.21
C GLY A 80 -12.53 5.13 1.69
N THR A 81 -11.82 4.09 2.15
CA THR A 81 -11.30 3.95 3.52
C THR A 81 -9.94 4.63 3.75
N GLY A 82 -9.30 5.17 2.71
CA GLY A 82 -7.96 5.74 2.76
C GLY A 82 -7.00 5.12 1.76
N VAL A 83 -5.73 5.44 1.92
CA VAL A 83 -4.62 4.84 1.19
C VAL A 83 -4.25 3.51 1.86
N SER A 84 -4.53 2.41 1.19
CA SER A 84 -4.35 1.05 1.70
C SER A 84 -3.44 0.23 0.78
N THR A 85 -3.23 -1.03 1.12
CA THR A 85 -2.46 -1.97 0.32
C THR A 85 -3.31 -3.14 -0.20
N LEU A 86 -2.97 -3.57 -1.41
CA LEU A 86 -3.55 -4.71 -2.12
C LEU A 86 -2.43 -5.66 -2.56
N SER A 87 -2.55 -6.95 -2.26
CA SER A 87 -1.61 -7.96 -2.77
C SER A 87 -2.08 -8.50 -4.12
N LEU A 88 -1.31 -8.26 -5.17
CA LEU A 88 -1.61 -8.75 -6.52
C LEU A 88 -1.60 -10.28 -6.58
N ALA A 89 -0.83 -10.95 -5.72
CA ALA A 89 -0.84 -12.42 -5.59
C ALA A 89 -2.21 -12.98 -5.17
N ARG A 90 -3.07 -12.15 -4.58
CA ARG A 90 -4.44 -12.50 -4.18
C ARG A 90 -5.49 -11.85 -5.07
N CYS A 91 -5.14 -11.57 -6.32
CA CYS A 91 -6.00 -10.90 -7.26
C CYS A 91 -6.18 -11.69 -8.56
N PHE A 92 -7.28 -11.43 -9.25
CA PHE A 92 -7.55 -11.86 -10.62
C PHE A 92 -8.34 -10.76 -11.35
N ALA A 93 -8.43 -10.82 -12.68
CA ALA A 93 -9.39 -10.00 -13.43
C ALA A 93 -10.29 -10.91 -14.28
N HIS A 94 -11.57 -10.59 -14.35
CA HIS A 94 -12.51 -11.34 -15.19
C HIS A 94 -12.20 -11.14 -16.67
N ASP A 95 -11.85 -9.91 -17.05
CA ASP A 95 -11.45 -9.56 -18.42
C ASP A 95 -10.17 -8.73 -18.39
N ILE A 96 -9.18 -9.16 -19.17
CA ILE A 96 -7.89 -8.46 -19.32
C ILE A 96 -8.08 -7.03 -19.86
N ALA A 97 -9.15 -6.76 -20.62
CA ALA A 97 -9.47 -5.43 -21.10
C ALA A 97 -9.79 -4.42 -19.98
N ASN A 98 -10.10 -4.89 -18.77
CA ASN A 98 -10.41 -4.04 -17.62
C ASN A 98 -9.20 -3.73 -16.75
N VAL A 99 -8.03 -4.25 -17.09
CA VAL A 99 -6.77 -3.97 -16.38
C VAL A 99 -5.68 -3.54 -17.36
N ARG A 100 -4.71 -2.77 -16.85
CA ARG A 100 -3.50 -2.41 -17.61
C ARG A 100 -2.34 -2.24 -16.65
N LEU A 101 -1.23 -2.92 -16.92
CA LEU A 101 0.01 -2.77 -16.14
C LEU A 101 1.02 -1.96 -16.95
N LEU A 102 1.51 -0.88 -16.36
CA LEU A 102 2.42 0.09 -16.97
C LEU A 102 3.70 0.19 -16.15
N ARG A 103 4.84 0.36 -16.82
CA ARG A 103 6.14 0.56 -16.17
C ARG A 103 6.77 1.87 -16.60
N TYR A 104 7.29 2.62 -15.62
CA TYR A 104 8.12 3.79 -15.90
C TYR A 104 9.52 3.34 -16.36
N PRO A 105 10.08 3.92 -17.43
CA PRO A 105 11.32 3.42 -18.04
C PRO A 105 12.55 3.58 -17.13
N ASP A 106 12.61 4.63 -16.30
CA ASP A 106 13.68 4.79 -15.33
C ASP A 106 13.35 4.02 -14.03
N ARG A 107 14.03 2.90 -13.84
CA ARG A 107 13.86 2.02 -12.68
C ARG A 107 14.25 2.69 -11.36
N SER A 108 15.18 3.65 -11.37
CA SER A 108 15.59 4.33 -10.13
C SER A 108 14.50 5.27 -9.63
N VAL A 109 13.91 6.05 -10.54
CA VAL A 109 12.76 6.92 -10.28
C VAL A 109 11.53 6.09 -9.88
N ALA A 110 11.27 4.97 -10.56
CA ALA A 110 10.17 4.07 -10.23
C ALA A 110 10.28 3.51 -8.80
N ARG A 111 11.48 3.07 -8.39
CA ARG A 111 11.74 2.59 -7.03
C ARG A 111 11.57 3.70 -5.99
N GLU A 112 12.03 4.91 -6.28
CA GLU A 112 11.84 6.03 -5.35
C GLU A 112 10.36 6.41 -5.22
N ALA A 113 9.61 6.44 -6.33
CA ALA A 113 8.16 6.65 -6.30
C ALA A 113 7.44 5.56 -5.48
N ALA A 114 7.88 4.31 -5.61
CA ALA A 114 7.37 3.19 -4.83
C ALA A 114 7.60 3.35 -3.32
N LYS A 115 8.80 3.80 -2.91
CA LYS A 115 9.12 4.13 -1.52
C LYS A 115 8.26 5.28 -1.00
N LEU A 116 8.09 6.35 -1.79
CA LEU A 116 7.24 7.47 -1.44
C LEU A 116 5.77 7.05 -1.27
N ALA A 117 5.27 6.13 -2.09
CA ALA A 117 3.91 5.60 -1.95
C ALA A 117 3.69 4.84 -0.63
N GLN A 118 4.73 4.17 -0.08
CA GLN A 118 4.61 3.49 1.21
C GLN A 118 4.34 4.47 2.36
N TYR A 119 4.93 5.67 2.30
CA TYR A 119 4.71 6.69 3.32
C TYR A 119 3.29 7.24 3.33
N GLU A 120 2.57 7.13 2.21
CA GLU A 120 1.18 7.61 2.09
C GLU A 120 0.15 6.62 2.68
N ILE A 121 0.55 5.38 3.05
CA ILE A 121 -0.36 4.38 3.64
C ILE A 121 -0.97 4.92 4.95
N GLY A 122 -2.29 4.78 5.09
CA GLY A 122 -3.06 5.32 6.21
C GLY A 122 -3.50 6.77 6.01
N ARG A 123 -3.15 7.43 4.89
CA ARG A 123 -3.70 8.73 4.55
C ARG A 123 -5.18 8.63 4.20
N ASP A 124 -5.96 9.62 4.58
CA ASP A 124 -7.38 9.67 4.23
C ASP A 124 -7.61 9.77 2.71
N TYR A 125 -8.74 9.24 2.26
CA TYR A 125 -9.15 9.36 0.86
C TYR A 125 -9.99 10.60 0.64
N SER A 126 -9.71 11.31 -0.44
CA SER A 126 -10.43 12.53 -0.79
C SER A 126 -11.43 12.30 -1.91
N VAL A 127 -12.70 12.06 -1.55
CA VAL A 127 -13.82 12.04 -2.51
C VAL A 127 -13.96 13.42 -3.16
N ALA A 128 -13.82 14.50 -2.39
CA ALA A 128 -13.98 15.86 -2.91
C ALA A 128 -12.93 16.19 -3.97
N ARG A 129 -11.65 15.82 -3.77
CA ARG A 129 -10.60 16.01 -4.78
C ARG A 129 -10.77 15.07 -5.97
N ALA A 130 -11.22 13.83 -5.76
CA ALA A 130 -11.53 12.91 -6.86
C ALA A 130 -12.63 13.47 -7.78
N VAL A 131 -13.64 14.12 -7.22
CA VAL A 131 -14.67 14.82 -8.00
C VAL A 131 -14.09 16.07 -8.67
N ARG A 132 -13.31 16.90 -7.95
CA ARG A 132 -12.68 18.11 -8.54
C ARG A 132 -11.74 17.82 -9.70
N SER A 133 -11.11 16.64 -9.77
CA SER A 133 -10.22 16.30 -10.88
C SER A 133 -10.97 16.12 -12.21
N VAL A 134 -12.27 15.85 -12.16
CA VAL A 134 -13.13 15.65 -13.33
C VAL A 134 -14.12 16.78 -13.59
N PHE A 135 -14.33 17.72 -12.65
CA PHE A 135 -15.26 18.85 -12.79
C PHE A 135 -14.56 20.23 -12.81
N PRO A 136 -15.12 21.25 -13.48
CA PRO A 136 -14.57 22.61 -13.49
C PRO A 136 -14.44 23.20 -12.08
N ALA A 137 -13.34 23.91 -11.82
CA ALA A 137 -13.06 24.55 -10.53
C ALA A 137 -14.10 25.65 -10.25
N GLY A 138 -14.81 25.55 -9.12
CA GLY A 138 -15.77 26.58 -8.68
C GLY A 138 -16.88 26.10 -7.74
N ILE A 139 -17.10 24.79 -7.58
CA ILE A 139 -18.26 24.28 -6.79
C ILE A 139 -17.88 23.85 -5.35
N LEU A 140 -16.59 23.68 -5.01
CA LEU A 140 -16.20 22.95 -3.79
C LEU A 140 -15.19 23.66 -2.85
N ASP A 141 -14.99 24.98 -2.95
CA ASP A 141 -13.88 25.71 -2.27
C ASP A 141 -13.93 25.78 -0.72
N ARG A 142 -14.81 25.04 -0.04
CA ARG A 142 -15.04 25.15 1.41
C ARG A 142 -14.67 23.92 2.25
N VAL A 143 -14.06 22.88 1.67
CA VAL A 143 -13.67 21.68 2.42
C VAL A 143 -12.14 21.59 2.54
N HIS A 144 -11.64 21.74 3.76
CA HIS A 144 -10.27 21.37 4.15
C HIS A 144 -10.16 19.84 4.09
N ASP A 145 -9.89 19.31 2.89
CA ASP A 145 -9.70 17.88 2.66
C ASP A 145 -8.21 17.59 2.48
N HIS A 146 -7.63 16.86 3.42
CA HIS A 146 -6.22 16.45 3.42
C HIS A 146 -5.98 15.14 2.66
N GLY A 147 -7.04 14.49 2.18
CA GLY A 147 -6.94 13.21 1.53
C GLY A 147 -6.37 13.27 0.11
N ILE A 148 -6.15 12.09 -0.46
CA ILE A 148 -5.68 11.91 -1.83
C ILE A 148 -6.58 10.90 -2.56
N PHE A 149 -6.64 10.99 -3.89
CA PHE A 149 -7.35 10.01 -4.70
C PHE A 149 -6.38 9.22 -5.57
N CYS A 150 -6.84 8.10 -6.12
CA CYS A 150 -5.99 7.03 -6.66
C CYS A 150 -4.93 7.49 -7.67
N SER A 151 -5.33 8.20 -8.73
CA SER A 151 -4.41 8.66 -9.77
C SER A 151 -3.57 9.87 -9.35
N ALA A 152 -4.09 10.74 -8.47
CA ALA A 152 -3.28 11.80 -7.86
C ALA A 152 -2.17 11.24 -6.96
N LEU A 153 -2.43 10.14 -6.25
CA LEU A 153 -1.38 9.46 -5.47
C LEU A 153 -0.24 9.03 -6.39
N VAL A 154 -0.54 8.29 -7.46
CA VAL A 154 0.46 7.85 -8.44
C VAL A 154 1.23 9.04 -9.02
N ALA A 155 0.53 10.08 -9.48
CA ALA A 155 1.17 11.25 -10.06
C ALA A 155 2.06 12.01 -9.06
N GLN A 156 1.60 12.17 -7.82
CA GLN A 156 2.33 12.86 -6.77
C GLN A 156 3.65 12.16 -6.45
N VAL A 157 3.63 10.83 -6.26
CA VAL A 157 4.84 10.10 -5.86
C VAL A 157 5.85 10.04 -6.99
N PHE A 158 5.41 9.91 -8.24
CA PHE A 158 6.29 9.96 -9.40
C PHE A 158 6.90 11.35 -9.61
N LEU A 159 6.10 12.42 -9.51
CA LEU A 159 6.60 13.77 -9.63
C LEU A 159 7.62 14.10 -8.53
N SER A 160 7.33 13.69 -7.28
CA SER A 160 8.25 13.83 -6.15
C SER A 160 9.54 13.02 -6.32
N ALA A 161 9.48 11.87 -7.02
CA ALA A 161 10.64 11.06 -7.36
C ALA A 161 11.44 11.61 -8.57
N GLY A 162 11.03 12.73 -9.16
CA GLY A 162 11.72 13.37 -10.30
C GLY A 162 11.23 12.93 -11.68
N ALA A 163 10.11 12.20 -11.78
CA ALA A 163 9.54 11.80 -13.06
C ALA A 163 8.87 12.98 -13.76
N SER A 164 9.62 13.67 -14.63
CA SER A 164 9.14 14.83 -15.39
C SER A 164 7.90 14.53 -16.25
N LEU A 165 7.73 13.28 -16.70
CA LEU A 165 6.56 12.82 -17.46
C LEU A 165 5.23 13.09 -16.74
N PHE A 166 5.23 13.05 -15.41
CA PHE A 166 4.03 13.31 -14.61
C PHE A 166 3.79 14.80 -14.34
N GLY A 167 4.66 15.69 -14.84
CA GLY A 167 4.56 17.13 -14.65
C GLY A 167 3.65 17.86 -15.64
N GLU A 168 3.28 17.23 -16.77
CA GLU A 168 2.46 17.87 -17.81
C GLU A 168 1.03 18.16 -17.35
N THR A 169 0.45 17.27 -16.54
CA THR A 169 -0.87 17.44 -15.95
C THR A 169 -0.71 17.71 -14.46
N PRO A 170 -1.33 18.78 -13.91
CA PRO A 170 -1.29 19.00 -12.47
C PRO A 170 -1.80 17.77 -11.70
N VAL A 171 -1.14 17.41 -10.60
CA VAL A 171 -1.46 16.22 -9.78
C VAL A 171 -2.96 16.13 -9.46
N TYR A 172 -3.58 17.25 -9.05
CA TYR A 172 -5.00 17.30 -8.68
C TYR A 172 -5.97 17.15 -9.86
N ARG A 173 -5.49 17.17 -11.11
CA ARG A 173 -6.23 16.89 -12.35
C ARG A 173 -5.80 15.60 -13.03
N THR A 174 -4.85 14.87 -12.47
CA THR A 174 -4.40 13.62 -13.06
C THR A 174 -5.46 12.56 -12.80
N THR A 175 -6.02 11.99 -13.86
CA THR A 175 -7.04 10.94 -13.80
C THR A 175 -6.45 9.61 -14.27
N PRO A 176 -7.11 8.45 -14.06
CA PRO A 176 -6.64 7.19 -14.63
C PRO A 176 -6.54 7.24 -16.16
N ALA A 177 -7.44 7.97 -16.83
CA ALA A 177 -7.38 8.20 -18.27
C ALA A 177 -6.19 9.05 -18.69
N THR A 178 -5.73 9.99 -17.85
CA THR A 178 -4.50 10.74 -18.06
C THR A 178 -3.32 9.78 -18.06
N LEU A 179 -3.21 8.95 -17.02
CA LEU A 179 -2.13 7.96 -16.87
C LEU A 179 -2.12 6.95 -18.04
N ASP A 180 -3.29 6.47 -18.45
CA ASP A 180 -3.49 5.56 -19.58
C ASP A 180 -2.95 6.12 -20.92
N LYS A 181 -3.02 7.45 -21.08
CA LYS A 181 -2.62 8.18 -22.29
C LYS A 181 -1.20 8.75 -22.21
N LEU A 182 -0.51 8.65 -21.06
CA LEU A 182 0.87 9.13 -20.92
C LEU A 182 1.79 8.34 -21.86
N SER A 183 2.39 9.04 -22.82
CA SER A 183 3.40 8.48 -23.70
C SER A 183 4.69 8.21 -22.93
N GLY A 184 5.40 7.14 -23.25
CA GLY A 184 6.68 6.78 -22.61
C GLY A 184 6.58 5.80 -21.45
N LEU A 185 5.37 5.43 -21.00
CA LEU A 185 5.18 4.25 -20.15
C LEU A 185 5.21 2.98 -21.01
N ILE A 186 5.83 1.92 -20.47
CA ILE A 186 5.91 0.61 -21.11
C ILE A 186 4.70 -0.22 -20.69
N ASP A 187 3.92 -0.70 -21.65
CA ASP A 187 2.78 -1.59 -21.38
C ASP A 187 3.24 -3.03 -21.21
N LEU A 188 3.00 -3.59 -20.02
CA LEU A 188 3.37 -4.96 -19.65
C LEU A 188 2.17 -5.90 -19.60
N THR A 189 0.96 -5.43 -19.90
CA THR A 189 -0.29 -6.12 -19.60
C THR A 189 -0.34 -7.55 -20.15
N SER A 190 0.02 -7.74 -21.43
CA SER A 190 -0.01 -9.05 -22.09
C SER A 190 1.05 -10.02 -21.56
N THR A 191 2.13 -9.50 -20.97
CA THR A 191 3.21 -10.32 -20.39
C THR A 191 2.96 -10.63 -18.92
N ALA A 192 2.41 -9.66 -18.18
CA ALA A 192 2.21 -9.72 -16.73
C ALA A 192 0.91 -10.40 -16.33
N PHE A 193 0.02 -10.71 -17.28
CA PHE A 193 -1.18 -11.48 -17.04
C PHE A 193 -1.25 -12.68 -17.98
N ARG A 194 -1.65 -13.83 -17.44
CA ARG A 194 -1.92 -15.04 -18.21
C ARG A 194 -3.39 -15.43 -18.09
N SER A 195 -3.93 -16.06 -19.12
CA SER A 195 -5.24 -16.71 -19.00
C SER A 195 -5.08 -18.01 -18.20
N GLY A 196 -5.94 -18.22 -17.21
CA GLY A 196 -5.96 -19.45 -16.42
C GLY A 196 -7.36 -19.75 -15.91
N LEU A 197 -7.59 -21.00 -15.50
CA LEU A 197 -8.81 -21.35 -14.78
C LEU A 197 -8.86 -20.59 -13.45
N MET A 198 -10.05 -20.18 -13.06
CA MET A 198 -10.25 -19.50 -11.79
C MET A 198 -9.70 -20.34 -10.63
N PRO A 199 -8.90 -19.74 -9.71
CA PRO A 199 -8.46 -20.41 -8.51
C PRO A 199 -9.65 -20.85 -7.64
N ARG A 200 -9.53 -22.01 -7.00
CA ARG A 200 -10.59 -22.57 -6.12
C ARG A 200 -10.93 -21.66 -4.94
N ASN A 201 -10.02 -20.78 -4.56
CA ASN A 201 -10.18 -19.82 -3.47
C ASN A 201 -10.57 -18.41 -3.95
N ALA A 202 -11.07 -18.25 -5.18
CA ALA A 202 -11.40 -16.94 -5.76
C ALA A 202 -12.38 -16.11 -4.92
N GLU A 203 -13.26 -16.74 -4.14
CA GLU A 203 -14.16 -16.08 -3.16
C GLU A 203 -13.41 -15.26 -2.09
N THR A 204 -12.16 -15.63 -1.83
CA THR A 204 -11.28 -14.99 -0.83
C THR A 204 -10.20 -14.11 -1.48
N MET A 205 -10.28 -13.95 -2.81
CA MET A 205 -9.40 -13.12 -3.63
C MET A 205 -10.14 -11.85 -4.06
N SER A 206 -9.37 -10.82 -4.39
CA SER A 206 -9.90 -9.57 -4.92
C SER A 206 -9.99 -9.61 -6.44
N ALA A 207 -11.14 -9.27 -7.00
CA ALA A 207 -11.22 -8.96 -8.42
C ALA A 207 -10.61 -7.57 -8.67
N LEU A 208 -9.72 -7.46 -9.65
CA LEU A 208 -9.13 -6.19 -10.10
C LEU A 208 -10.16 -5.31 -10.80
N ASP A 209 -11.14 -5.94 -11.44
CA ASP A 209 -12.23 -5.33 -12.18
C ASP A 209 -13.60 -5.55 -11.52
N GLY A 210 -13.62 -5.75 -10.20
CA GLY A 210 -14.81 -6.11 -9.45
C GLY A 210 -14.73 -5.88 -7.94
N ASP A 211 -15.37 -6.77 -7.19
CA ASP A 211 -15.38 -6.70 -5.72
C ASP A 211 -13.99 -6.98 -5.12
N ARG A 212 -13.64 -6.24 -4.07
CA ARG A 212 -12.44 -6.49 -3.27
C ARG A 212 -12.79 -7.42 -2.12
N ALA A 213 -11.97 -8.45 -1.91
CA ALA A 213 -12.07 -9.24 -0.69
C ALA A 213 -11.57 -8.39 0.49
N PRO A 214 -12.25 -8.41 1.65
CA PRO A 214 -11.73 -7.78 2.86
C PRO A 214 -10.34 -8.33 3.20
N THR A 215 -9.42 -7.44 3.52
CA THR A 215 -8.06 -7.78 3.93
C THR A 215 -7.79 -7.21 5.31
N LEU A 216 -6.92 -7.86 6.08
CA LEU A 216 -6.42 -7.31 7.34
C LEU A 216 -5.68 -5.98 7.15
N SER A 217 -5.18 -5.70 5.93
CA SER A 217 -4.58 -4.41 5.58
C SER A 217 -5.58 -3.24 5.66
N ALA A 218 -6.89 -3.48 5.50
CA ALA A 218 -7.90 -2.44 5.68
C ALA A 218 -7.95 -1.96 7.14
N ARG A 219 -7.95 -2.91 8.10
CA ARG A 219 -7.88 -2.59 9.54
C ARG A 219 -6.56 -1.89 9.91
N GLN A 220 -5.46 -2.30 9.29
CA GLN A 220 -4.16 -1.64 9.50
C GLN A 220 -4.20 -0.18 9.03
N THR A 221 -4.77 0.04 7.85
CA THR A 221 -4.96 1.38 7.27
C THR A 221 -5.76 2.26 8.22
N GLU A 222 -6.86 1.76 8.75
CA GLU A 222 -7.71 2.49 9.70
C GLU A 222 -6.99 2.83 11.00
N LEU A 223 -6.28 1.88 11.61
CA LEU A 223 -5.49 2.12 12.82
C LEU A 223 -4.40 3.16 12.59
N SER A 224 -3.66 3.05 11.48
CA SER A 224 -2.65 4.04 11.10
C SER A 224 -3.26 5.42 10.87
N ALA A 225 -4.40 5.51 10.17
CA ALA A 225 -5.11 6.77 9.96
C ALA A 225 -5.56 7.41 11.28
N ASN A 226 -6.08 6.61 12.22
CA ASN A 226 -6.48 7.07 13.55
C ASN A 226 -5.28 7.63 14.33
N CYS A 227 -4.14 6.94 14.30
CA CYS A 227 -2.92 7.43 14.93
C CYS A 227 -2.46 8.76 14.31
N ALA A 228 -2.46 8.86 12.97
CA ALA A 228 -2.07 10.07 12.27
C ALA A 228 -2.99 11.26 12.62
N ARG A 229 -4.32 11.06 12.59
CA ARG A 229 -5.29 12.09 12.96
C ARG A 229 -5.12 12.57 14.40
N ALA A 230 -4.85 11.67 15.34
CA ALA A 230 -4.70 12.02 16.75
C ALA A 230 -3.56 13.00 17.02
N VAL A 231 -2.48 12.95 16.22
CA VAL A 231 -1.29 13.77 16.41
C VAL A 231 -1.15 14.89 15.37
N TRP A 232 -1.99 14.91 14.33
CA TRP A 232 -1.92 15.90 13.24
C TRP A 232 -1.90 17.36 13.72
N PRO A 233 -2.71 17.79 14.71
CA PRO A 233 -2.64 19.16 15.22
C PRO A 233 -1.25 19.54 15.75
N MET A 234 -0.51 18.59 16.33
CA MET A 234 0.85 18.82 16.83
C MET A 234 1.85 19.00 15.68
N VAL A 235 1.66 18.26 14.59
CA VAL A 235 2.46 18.38 13.36
C VAL A 235 2.27 19.76 12.73
N GLU A 236 1.02 20.24 12.64
CA GLU A 236 0.72 21.57 12.09
C GLU A 236 1.36 22.68 12.91
N VAL A 237 1.26 22.61 14.24
CA VAL A 237 1.91 23.56 15.16
C VAL A 237 3.43 23.54 14.98
N LEU A 238 4.05 22.36 14.94
CA LEU A 238 5.50 22.22 14.80
C LEU A 238 6.00 22.83 13.48
N ILE A 239 5.37 22.53 12.34
CA ILE A 239 5.81 23.08 11.05
C ILE A 239 5.58 24.59 10.97
N ALA A 240 4.41 25.06 11.39
CA ALA A 240 4.09 26.49 11.33
C ALA A 240 5.00 27.32 12.24
N ALA A 241 5.35 26.77 13.40
CA ALA A 241 6.23 27.46 14.35
C ALA A 241 7.68 27.52 13.85
N TYR A 242 8.20 26.48 13.19
CA TYR A 242 9.65 26.40 12.86
C TYR A 242 9.91 26.17 11.37
N PRO A 243 9.55 27.12 10.48
CA PRO A 243 9.78 27.00 9.05
C PRO A 243 11.27 26.85 8.69
N GLU A 244 12.17 27.39 9.52
CA GLU A 244 13.62 27.27 9.33
C GLU A 244 14.14 25.83 9.43
N ALA A 245 13.39 24.93 10.08
CA ALA A 245 13.75 23.51 10.13
C ALA A 245 13.51 22.82 8.78
N GLY A 246 12.77 23.43 7.84
CA GLY A 246 12.49 22.89 6.51
C GLY A 246 11.76 21.54 6.53
N LEU A 247 10.96 21.30 7.56
CA LEU A 247 10.18 20.07 7.72
C LEU A 247 9.00 20.06 6.75
N ALA A 248 8.71 18.90 6.15
CA ALA A 248 7.56 18.70 5.29
C ALA A 248 6.62 17.68 5.92
N ALA A 249 5.34 18.02 6.09
CA ALA A 249 4.35 17.09 6.61
C ALA A 249 3.55 16.42 5.50
N GLN A 250 3.23 15.16 5.74
CA GLN A 250 2.17 14.44 5.06
C GLN A 250 1.26 13.80 6.12
N PRO A 251 -0.07 13.80 5.92
CA PRO A 251 -1.05 13.33 6.89
C PRO A 251 -1.19 11.81 6.87
N ALA A 252 -0.06 11.11 7.00
CA ALA A 252 0.03 9.65 7.02
C ALA A 252 0.93 9.23 8.18
N PHE A 253 0.59 8.14 8.85
CA PHE A 253 1.26 7.71 10.07
C PHE A 253 2.78 7.54 9.88
N TYR A 254 3.18 6.83 8.81
CA TYR A 254 4.59 6.59 8.51
C TYR A 254 5.35 7.87 8.14
N SER A 255 4.70 8.81 7.44
CA SER A 255 5.29 10.13 7.18
C SER A 255 5.47 10.94 8.45
N ILE A 256 4.57 10.84 9.43
CA ILE A 256 4.68 11.54 10.71
C ILE A 256 5.82 10.93 11.56
N LEU A 257 6.00 9.60 11.56
CA LEU A 257 7.16 8.96 12.18
C LEU A 257 8.48 9.43 11.54
N LYS A 258 8.53 9.52 10.21
CA LYS A 258 9.67 10.07 9.49
C LYS A 258 9.95 11.52 9.88
N LEU A 259 8.91 12.37 9.86
CA LEU A 259 8.99 13.78 10.27
C LEU A 259 9.52 13.93 11.69
N LEU A 260 9.09 13.08 12.64
CA LEU A 260 9.61 13.07 14.01
C LEU A 260 11.13 12.86 14.02
N THR A 261 11.63 11.87 13.28
CA THR A 261 13.07 11.62 13.21
C THR A 261 13.83 12.76 12.54
N GLU A 262 13.28 13.34 11.47
CA GLU A 262 13.89 14.49 10.79
C GLU A 262 13.91 15.73 11.68
N ALA A 263 12.85 15.97 12.46
CA ALA A 263 12.81 17.07 13.41
C ALA A 263 13.89 16.93 14.48
N ILE A 264 14.07 15.73 15.03
CA ILE A 264 15.13 15.43 15.99
C ILE A 264 16.53 15.73 15.40
N ASP A 265 16.76 15.35 14.15
CA ASP A 265 18.07 15.53 13.50
C ASP A 265 18.30 16.98 13.02
N ARG A 266 17.23 17.73 12.71
CA ARG A 266 17.31 19.13 12.24
C ARG A 266 17.29 20.16 13.36
N ARG A 267 17.45 19.75 14.61
CA ARG A 267 17.57 20.65 15.76
C ARG A 267 18.61 21.76 15.55
N SER A 268 19.73 21.46 14.90
CA SER A 268 20.81 22.43 14.64
C SER A 268 20.40 23.53 13.65
N ALA A 269 19.44 23.25 12.75
CA ALA A 269 18.91 24.23 11.80
C ALA A 269 17.97 25.26 12.45
N VAL A 270 17.46 24.99 13.66
CA VAL A 270 16.62 25.93 14.42
C VAL A 270 17.49 26.98 15.10
N LEU A 271 17.02 28.23 15.06
CA LEU A 271 17.68 29.39 15.69
C LEU A 271 17.95 29.14 17.19
N ASP A 272 19.15 29.50 17.66
CA ASP A 272 19.63 29.18 19.02
C ASP A 272 18.60 29.49 20.13
N GLY A 273 17.99 30.68 20.11
CA GLY A 273 16.99 31.10 21.10
C GLY A 273 15.63 30.39 21.04
N ARG A 274 15.41 29.54 20.04
CA ARG A 274 14.15 28.81 19.81
C ARG A 274 14.28 27.30 20.00
N ARG A 275 15.51 26.78 20.14
CA ARG A 275 15.78 25.33 20.20
C ARG A 275 15.07 24.63 21.35
N ASP A 276 14.99 25.24 22.52
CA ASP A 276 14.30 24.63 23.67
C ASP A 276 12.78 24.54 23.45
N ALA A 277 12.19 25.53 22.78
CA ALA A 277 10.78 25.48 22.41
C ALA A 277 10.52 24.40 21.35
N PHE A 278 11.39 24.33 20.34
CA PHE A 278 11.36 23.28 19.33
C PHE A 278 11.48 21.89 19.96
N ASP A 279 12.44 21.67 20.86
CA ASP A 279 12.62 20.41 21.57
C ASP A 279 11.37 20.02 22.39
N ARG A 280 10.66 20.99 22.99
CA ARG A 280 9.40 20.73 23.68
C ARG A 280 8.29 20.29 22.73
N ASP A 281 8.15 20.94 21.58
CA ASP A 281 7.11 20.64 20.59
C ASP A 281 7.37 19.29 19.90
N VAL A 282 8.63 18.99 19.58
CA VAL A 282 9.06 17.66 19.08
C VAL A 282 8.75 16.57 20.12
N ARG A 283 9.06 16.80 21.40
CA ARG A 283 8.71 15.86 22.48
C ARG A 283 7.20 15.71 22.69
N ALA A 284 6.41 16.76 22.43
CA ALA A 284 4.96 16.68 22.50
C ALA A 284 4.41 15.77 21.40
N LEU A 285 4.88 15.94 20.16
CA LEU A 285 4.56 15.05 19.03
C LEU A 285 4.97 13.60 19.32
N ASP A 286 6.21 13.39 19.81
CA ASP A 286 6.72 12.07 20.19
C ASP A 286 5.83 11.37 21.23
N ARG A 287 5.47 12.07 22.32
CA ARG A 287 4.57 11.52 23.35
C ARG A 287 3.17 11.25 22.82
N GLY A 288 2.67 12.09 21.91
CA GLY A 288 1.38 11.88 21.24
C GLY A 288 1.37 10.58 20.44
N LEU A 289 2.39 10.38 19.60
CA LEU A 289 2.58 9.15 18.83
C LEU A 289 2.76 7.93 19.74
N ALA A 290 3.57 8.06 20.79
CA ALA A 290 3.78 7.00 21.76
C ALA A 290 2.45 6.60 22.43
N ALA A 291 1.63 7.57 22.83
CA ALA A 291 0.32 7.29 23.43
C ALA A 291 -0.60 6.49 22.48
N SER A 292 -0.62 6.84 21.18
CA SER A 292 -1.36 6.08 20.17
C SER A 292 -0.83 4.64 20.00
N LEU A 293 0.49 4.44 20.10
CA LEU A 293 1.10 3.12 19.97
C LEU A 293 0.96 2.24 21.21
N ARG A 294 0.91 2.82 22.42
CA ARG A 294 0.79 2.07 23.70
C ARG A 294 -0.48 1.23 23.80
N GLY A 295 -1.52 1.55 23.03
CA GLY A 295 -2.74 0.73 22.95
C GLY A 295 -2.48 -0.69 22.45
N GLY A 296 -1.36 -0.93 21.76
CA GLY A 296 -0.96 -2.25 21.28
C GLY A 296 -1.81 -2.78 20.13
N GLU A 297 -2.81 -2.04 19.65
CA GLU A 297 -3.73 -2.47 18.59
C GLU A 297 -2.99 -2.79 17.28
N LEU A 298 -2.00 -1.96 16.92
CA LEU A 298 -1.18 -2.20 15.73
C LEU A 298 -0.33 -3.47 15.86
N ALA A 299 0.26 -3.71 17.04
CA ALA A 299 1.05 -4.90 17.32
C ALA A 299 0.18 -6.18 17.32
N ALA A 300 -1.00 -6.09 17.94
CA ALA A 300 -1.98 -7.17 17.96
C ALA A 300 -2.47 -7.51 16.53
N LEU A 301 -2.74 -6.49 15.71
CA LEU A 301 -3.15 -6.70 14.32
C LEU A 301 -2.03 -7.35 13.49
N LEU A 302 -0.77 -6.95 13.68
CA LEU A 302 0.34 -7.59 12.97
C LEU A 302 0.53 -9.05 13.39
N THR A 303 0.32 -9.36 14.66
CA THR A 303 0.28 -10.76 15.14
C THR A 303 -0.85 -11.54 14.48
N GLU A 304 -2.02 -10.93 14.32
CA GLU A 304 -3.15 -11.53 13.61
C GLU A 304 -2.83 -11.79 12.13
N ILE A 305 -2.22 -10.83 11.45
CA ILE A 305 -1.75 -10.96 10.05
C ILE A 305 -0.75 -12.13 9.95
N GLU A 306 0.26 -12.16 10.82
CA GLU A 306 1.26 -13.23 10.87
C GLU A 306 0.61 -14.60 11.09
N ASN A 307 -0.41 -14.70 11.93
CA ASN A 307 -1.14 -15.95 12.18
C ASN A 307 -1.95 -16.41 10.96
N VAL A 308 -2.61 -15.50 10.25
CA VAL A 308 -3.35 -15.82 9.03
C VAL A 308 -2.40 -16.26 7.92
N ASP A 309 -1.32 -15.51 7.68
CA ASP A 309 -0.31 -15.85 6.68
C ASP A 309 0.39 -17.17 7.03
N GLY A 310 0.72 -17.38 8.31
CA GLY A 310 1.33 -18.61 8.81
C GLY A 310 0.47 -19.84 8.53
N LYS A 311 -0.85 -19.77 8.77
CA LYS A 311 -1.77 -20.87 8.43
C LYS A 311 -1.77 -21.17 6.93
N GLY A 312 -1.84 -20.13 6.09
CA GLY A 312 -1.78 -20.29 4.63
C GLY A 312 -0.48 -20.94 4.16
N MET A 313 0.65 -20.54 4.74
CA MET A 313 1.95 -21.10 4.41
C MET A 313 2.11 -22.56 4.88
N MET A 314 1.61 -22.89 6.08
CA MET A 314 1.59 -24.29 6.55
C MET A 314 0.74 -25.19 5.67
N MET A 315 -0.39 -24.69 5.16
CA MET A 315 -1.18 -25.42 4.17
C MET A 315 -0.42 -25.63 2.86
N ALA A 316 0.30 -24.61 2.37
CA ALA A 316 1.14 -24.72 1.17
C ALA A 316 2.29 -25.73 1.36
N ILE A 317 2.94 -25.72 2.54
CA ILE A 317 3.94 -26.74 2.90
C ILE A 317 3.30 -28.13 2.87
N ALA A 318 2.15 -28.32 3.52
CA ALA A 318 1.47 -29.61 3.54
C ALA A 318 1.11 -30.11 2.11
N GLN A 319 0.62 -29.21 1.25
CA GLN A 319 0.32 -29.53 -0.15
C GLN A 319 1.57 -29.83 -0.98
N SER A 320 2.73 -29.28 -0.63
CA SER A 320 4.00 -29.60 -1.29
C SER A 320 4.42 -31.07 -1.11
N PHE A 321 3.87 -31.78 -0.11
CA PHE A 321 4.10 -33.21 0.11
C PHE A 321 3.12 -34.12 -0.63
N ALA A 322 2.08 -33.58 -1.27
CA ALA A 322 1.11 -34.40 -2.00
C ALA A 322 1.78 -35.04 -3.23
N GLU A 323 1.27 -36.20 -3.68
CA GLU A 323 1.76 -36.86 -4.91
C GLU A 323 1.65 -35.95 -6.14
N LYS A 324 0.65 -35.06 -6.14
CA LYS A 324 0.44 -34.03 -7.15
C LYS A 324 0.25 -32.68 -6.43
N PRO A 325 1.35 -31.98 -6.10
CA PRO A 325 1.26 -30.70 -5.39
C PRO A 325 0.43 -29.70 -6.20
N ASP A 326 -0.62 -29.17 -5.58
CA ASP A 326 -1.41 -28.06 -6.12
C ASP A 326 -0.80 -26.73 -5.62
N VAL A 327 0.44 -26.47 -6.02
CA VAL A 327 1.21 -25.28 -5.62
C VAL A 327 1.73 -24.59 -6.86
N ASP A 328 1.42 -23.31 -7.02
CA ASP A 328 1.98 -22.48 -8.08
C ASP A 328 3.44 -22.12 -7.75
N LEU A 329 4.37 -22.93 -8.26
CA LEU A 329 5.80 -22.80 -7.99
C LEU A 329 6.39 -21.48 -8.52
N ASP A 330 5.90 -20.98 -9.65
CA ASP A 330 6.41 -19.73 -10.22
C ASP A 330 5.93 -18.54 -9.37
N ALA A 331 4.68 -18.56 -8.90
CA ALA A 331 4.18 -17.58 -7.94
C ALA A 331 4.94 -17.66 -6.61
N MET A 332 5.25 -18.87 -6.11
CA MET A 332 6.05 -19.06 -4.89
C MET A 332 7.46 -18.48 -5.04
N GLN A 333 8.11 -18.69 -6.18
CA GLN A 333 9.42 -18.11 -6.48
C GLN A 333 9.36 -16.58 -6.56
N GLY A 334 8.32 -16.01 -7.18
CA GLY A 334 8.09 -14.57 -7.19
C GLY A 334 7.89 -14.00 -5.78
N MET A 335 7.10 -14.67 -4.95
CA MET A 335 6.88 -14.28 -3.54
C MET A 335 8.17 -14.34 -2.72
N LEU A 336 9.00 -15.37 -2.90
CA LEU A 336 10.28 -15.49 -2.20
C LEU A 336 11.23 -14.34 -2.58
N LYS A 337 11.41 -14.09 -3.88
CA LYS A 337 12.28 -13.01 -4.36
C LYS A 337 11.86 -11.66 -3.80
N ALA A 338 10.57 -11.36 -3.87
CA ALA A 338 10.05 -10.09 -3.36
C ALA A 338 10.12 -10.00 -1.83
N GLY A 339 9.89 -11.12 -1.14
CA GLY A 339 10.04 -11.22 0.31
C GLY A 339 11.47 -11.02 0.80
N ILE A 340 12.49 -11.44 0.04
CA ILE A 340 13.90 -11.18 0.37
C ILE A 340 14.19 -9.67 0.31
N VAL A 341 13.82 -9.02 -0.79
CA VAL A 341 14.00 -7.56 -0.94
C VAL A 341 13.27 -6.81 0.16
N GLN A 342 12.03 -7.18 0.45
CA GLN A 342 11.24 -6.56 1.52
C GLN A 342 11.91 -6.74 2.90
N LEU A 343 12.50 -7.90 3.16
CA LEU A 343 13.18 -8.18 4.42
C LEU A 343 14.44 -7.32 4.57
N ASP A 344 15.23 -7.21 3.50
CA ASP A 344 16.46 -6.42 3.47
C ASP A 344 16.17 -4.93 3.72
N GLU A 345 15.19 -4.36 3.01
CA GLU A 345 14.78 -2.95 3.18
C GLU A 345 14.31 -2.65 4.61
N ARG A 346 13.57 -3.58 5.23
CA ARG A 346 13.10 -3.41 6.61
C ARG A 346 14.21 -3.56 7.63
N ASN A 347 15.12 -4.52 7.43
CA ASN A 347 16.30 -4.66 8.29
C ASN A 347 17.19 -3.41 8.20
N GLU A 348 17.38 -2.83 7.01
CA GLU A 348 18.10 -1.57 6.86
C GLU A 348 17.45 -0.42 7.64
N ALA A 349 16.11 -0.33 7.60
CA ALA A 349 15.35 0.66 8.36
C ALA A 349 15.47 0.45 9.88
N ILE A 350 15.36 -0.80 10.34
CA ILE A 350 15.55 -1.20 11.74
C ILE A 350 16.95 -0.81 12.22
N ASP A 351 17.98 -1.20 11.47
CA ASP A 351 19.38 -0.90 11.78
C ASP A 351 19.64 0.61 11.81
N ALA A 352 19.05 1.36 10.88
CA ALA A 352 19.16 2.82 10.85
C ALA A 352 18.58 3.47 12.11
N TRP A 353 17.45 2.96 12.61
CA TRP A 353 16.86 3.44 13.86
C TRP A 353 17.66 3.02 15.09
N GLU A 354 18.20 1.80 15.11
CA GLU A 354 19.04 1.33 16.21
C GLU A 354 20.32 2.17 16.33
N ARG A 355 20.99 2.44 15.20
CA ARG A 355 22.18 3.32 15.17
C ARG A 355 21.89 4.74 15.64
N ARG A 356 20.68 5.26 15.36
CA ARG A 356 20.25 6.59 15.84
C ARG A 356 20.04 6.65 17.35
N GLY A 357 19.86 5.50 18.00
CA GLY A 357 19.54 5.39 19.42
C GLY A 357 18.02 5.50 19.65
N PRO A 358 17.30 4.38 19.84
CA PRO A 358 15.85 4.41 20.09
C PRO A 358 15.49 5.19 21.36
N ASP A 359 16.46 5.42 22.26
CA ASP A 359 16.32 6.27 23.44
C ASP A 359 15.97 7.74 23.18
N ARG A 360 16.11 8.20 21.93
CA ARG A 360 15.79 9.57 21.52
C ARG A 360 14.30 9.82 21.29
N SER A 361 13.46 8.78 21.16
CA SER A 361 12.02 8.92 20.93
C SER A 361 11.23 7.79 21.60
N GLU A 362 10.23 8.15 22.39
CA GLU A 362 9.34 7.19 23.02
C GLU A 362 8.49 6.43 21.99
N ALA A 363 8.01 7.11 20.94
CA ALA A 363 7.25 6.48 19.88
C ALA A 363 8.09 5.42 19.15
N LEU A 364 9.36 5.71 18.83
CA LEU A 364 10.24 4.76 18.15
C LEU A 364 10.56 3.55 19.03
N LYS A 365 10.72 3.71 20.35
CA LYS A 365 10.89 2.57 21.27
C LYS A 365 9.72 1.59 21.19
N LEU A 366 8.51 2.11 21.06
CA LEU A 366 7.29 1.30 20.99
C LEU A 366 7.09 0.70 19.60
N TYR A 367 7.47 1.42 18.56
CA TYR A 367 7.31 0.99 17.17
C TYR A 367 8.38 -0.01 16.70
N LEU A 368 9.62 0.10 17.16
CA LEU A 368 10.71 -0.76 16.72
C LEU A 368 10.45 -2.27 16.96
N PRO A 369 9.91 -2.72 18.11
CA PRO A 369 9.51 -4.12 18.29
C PRO A 369 8.47 -4.60 17.28
N VAL A 370 7.56 -3.70 16.86
CA VAL A 370 6.53 -3.99 15.86
C VAL A 370 7.17 -4.28 14.50
N GLU A 371 8.12 -3.45 14.09
CA GLU A 371 8.87 -3.66 12.84
C GLU A 371 9.73 -4.91 12.87
N ARG A 372 10.40 -5.20 13.99
CA ARG A 372 11.16 -6.46 14.17
C ARG A 372 10.28 -7.70 14.08
N SER A 373 9.09 -7.68 14.71
CA SER A 373 8.13 -8.79 14.59
C SER A 373 7.76 -9.05 13.15
N ALA A 374 7.38 -7.98 12.45
CA ALA A 374 6.92 -8.07 11.08
C ALA A 374 8.06 -8.48 10.11
N ALA A 375 9.32 -8.07 10.36
CA ALA A 375 10.50 -8.57 9.65
C ALA A 375 10.72 -10.07 9.91
N ALA A 376 10.61 -10.52 11.15
CA ALA A 376 10.69 -11.94 11.50
C ALA A 376 9.58 -12.77 10.84
N GLY A 377 8.36 -12.22 10.71
CA GLY A 377 7.26 -12.83 9.97
C GLY A 377 7.60 -13.04 8.49
N ILE A 378 8.18 -12.02 7.83
CA ILE A 378 8.65 -12.13 6.44
C ILE A 378 9.75 -13.20 6.33
N ALA A 379 10.72 -13.21 7.24
CA ALA A 379 11.80 -14.20 7.22
C ALA A 379 11.27 -15.65 7.31
N ARG A 380 10.32 -15.92 8.22
CA ARG A 380 9.66 -17.23 8.33
C ARG A 380 8.91 -17.61 7.04
N ARG A 381 8.20 -16.66 6.44
CA ARG A 381 7.51 -16.87 5.16
C ARG A 381 8.48 -17.19 4.03
N ASN A 382 9.60 -16.48 3.94
CA ASN A 382 10.65 -16.72 2.94
C ASN A 382 11.26 -18.12 3.12
N GLN A 383 11.56 -18.52 4.36
CA GLN A 383 12.08 -19.86 4.65
C GLN A 383 11.12 -20.97 4.21
N ALA A 384 9.83 -20.82 4.48
CA ALA A 384 8.82 -21.78 4.04
C ALA A 384 8.67 -21.85 2.52
N ALA A 385 8.70 -20.70 1.84
CA ALA A 385 8.66 -20.64 0.37
C ALA A 385 9.88 -21.33 -0.25
N LEU A 386 11.08 -21.12 0.33
CA LEU A 386 12.31 -21.78 -0.09
C LEU A 386 12.21 -23.30 0.07
N GLU A 387 11.74 -23.79 1.22
CA GLU A 387 11.56 -25.22 1.48
C GLU A 387 10.63 -25.89 0.44
N ILE A 388 9.52 -25.23 0.10
CA ILE A 388 8.57 -25.71 -0.94
C ILE A 388 9.26 -25.80 -2.31
N LEU A 389 10.04 -24.77 -2.68
CA LEU A 389 10.72 -24.70 -3.97
C LEU A 389 11.81 -25.78 -4.09
N GLU A 390 12.65 -25.92 -3.06
CA GLU A 390 13.73 -26.92 -3.03
C GLU A 390 13.19 -28.34 -3.16
N ARG A 391 12.11 -28.68 -2.43
CA ARG A 391 11.46 -29.98 -2.53
C ARG A 391 10.85 -30.27 -3.89
N SER A 392 10.38 -29.22 -4.55
CA SER A 392 9.82 -29.32 -5.90
C SER A 392 10.92 -29.39 -6.98
N GLY A 393 12.20 -29.49 -6.60
CA GLY A 393 13.33 -29.55 -7.51
C GLY A 393 13.62 -28.22 -8.21
N ARG A 394 13.05 -27.09 -7.75
CA ARG A 394 13.34 -25.76 -8.29
C ARG A 394 14.60 -25.23 -7.64
N VAL A 395 15.60 -24.94 -8.46
CA VAL A 395 16.82 -24.27 -8.00
C VAL A 395 16.48 -22.80 -7.71
N VAL A 396 16.65 -22.38 -6.47
CA VAL A 396 16.57 -20.97 -6.07
C VAL A 396 17.97 -20.38 -6.16
N THR A 397 18.18 -19.53 -7.16
CA THR A 397 19.44 -18.77 -7.37
C THR A 397 19.31 -17.35 -6.86
#